data_AF-R7T3Z3-F1
#
_entry.id   AF-R7T3Z3-F1
#
_cell.length_a   1.000
_cell.length_b   1.000
_cell.length_c   1.000
_cell.angle_alpha   90.00
_cell.angle_beta   90.00
_cell.angle_gamma   90.00
#
_symmetry.space_group_name_H-M   'P 1'
#
loop_
_entity.id
_entity.type
_entity.pdbx_description
1 polymer ?
#
loop_
_entity_poly.entity_id
_entity_poly.type
_entity_poly.pdbx_seq_one_letter_code
_entity_poly.pdbx_strand_id
1 'polypeptide(L)' 'IDLFEIFIQHGAKVDTKGQYGATPLHYAAEKAYIPIADLLLSNKANPNAQDDDADTPLHWA' A
#
# COMPACT_ATOMS: atom_id res chain seq x y z
N ILE A 1 -11.88 10.35 -10.65
CA ILE A 1 -10.92 9.36 -11.15
C ILE A 1 -9.58 9.72 -10.54
N ASP A 2 -9.24 9.01 -9.46
CA ASP A 2 -7.93 9.11 -8.79
C ASP A 2 -6.89 8.35 -9.62
N LEU A 3 -5.62 8.77 -9.56
CA LEU A 3 -4.51 8.06 -10.21
C LEU A 3 -4.42 6.60 -9.74
N PHE A 4 -4.75 6.35 -8.47
CA PHE A 4 -4.84 4.99 -7.93
C PHE A 4 -5.83 4.12 -8.73
N GLU A 5 -7.05 4.61 -8.96
CA GLU A 5 -8.09 3.89 -9.69
C GLU A 5 -7.67 3.58 -11.13
N ILE A 6 -7.01 4.54 -11.79
CA ILE A 6 -6.48 4.36 -13.15
C ILE A 6 -5.52 3.18 -13.19
N PHE A 7 -4.59 3.09 -12.24
CA PHE A 7 -3.60 2.00 -12.24
C PHE A 7 -4.22 0.64 -11.94
N ILE A 8 -5.17 0.56 -11.01
CA ILE A 8 -5.89 -0.69 -10.71
C ILE A 8 -6.68 -1.16 -11.93
N GLN A 9 -7.37 -0.26 -12.63
CA GLN A 9 -8.10 -0.59 -13.87
C GLN A 9 -7.18 -1.14 -14.97
N HIS A 10 -5.91 -0.74 -14.99
CA HIS A 10 -4.92 -1.21 -15.95
C HIS A 10 -4.06 -2.38 -15.42
N GLY A 11 -4.48 -3.04 -14.34
CA GLY A 11 -3.89 -4.29 -13.86
C GLY A 11 -2.73 -4.14 -12.88
N ALA A 12 -2.55 -2.97 -12.27
CA ALA A 12 -1.60 -2.83 -11.16
C ALA A 12 -2.00 -3.72 -9.97
N LYS A 13 -1.00 -4.34 -9.32
CA LYS A 13 -1.22 -5.17 -8.12
C LYS A 13 -1.01 -4.34 -6.86
N VAL A 14 -2.01 -4.33 -5.98
CA VAL A 14 -2.06 -3.51 -4.75
C VAL A 14 -0.92 -3.76 -3.76
N ASP A 15 -0.38 -4.98 -3.71
CA ASP A 15 0.69 -5.39 -2.79
C ASP A 15 2.05 -5.53 -3.48
N THR A 16 2.26 -4.88 -4.63
CA THR A 16 3.56 -4.92 -5.30
C THR A 16 4.62 -4.34 -4.39
N LYS A 17 5.65 -5.14 -4.06
CA LYS A 17 6.77 -4.70 -3.25
C LYS A 17 7.69 -3.77 -4.05
N GLY A 18 8.00 -2.62 -3.47
CA GLY A 18 8.97 -1.66 -3.97
C GLY A 18 10.34 -1.85 -3.33
N GLN A 19 11.02 -0.74 -3.06
CA GLN A 19 12.32 -0.73 -2.38
C GLN A 19 12.16 -1.23 -0.94
N TYR A 20 13.12 -2.03 -0.47
CA TYR A 20 13.11 -2.62 0.88
C TYR A 20 11.90 -3.53 1.17
N GLY A 21 11.25 -4.06 0.14
CA GLY A 21 10.09 -4.93 0.34
C GLY A 21 8.80 -4.22 0.74
N ALA A 22 8.81 -2.88 0.82
CA ALA A 22 7.67 -2.06 1.22
C ALA A 22 6.56 -2.11 0.17
N THR A 23 5.31 -2.26 0.63
CA THR A 23 4.11 -2.19 -0.22
C THR A 23 3.58 -0.76 -0.30
N PRO A 24 2.68 -0.43 -1.25
CA PRO A 24 1.99 0.85 -1.28
C PRO A 24 1.32 1.23 0.05
N LEU A 25 0.88 0.23 0.84
CA LEU A 25 0.26 0.49 2.14
C LEU A 25 1.27 0.95 3.21
N HIS A 26 2.54 0.50 3.14
CA HIS A 26 3.62 1.04 3.99
C HIS A 26 3.83 2.53 3.71
N TYR A 27 3.94 2.90 2.43
CA TYR A 27 4.11 4.30 2.05
C TYR A 27 2.88 5.16 2.39
N ALA A 28 1.67 4.62 2.27
CA ALA A 28 0.46 5.34 2.65
C ALA A 28 0.43 5.61 4.18
N ALA A 29 0.87 4.64 4.99
CA ALA A 29 1.00 4.80 6.43
C ALA A 29 2.05 5.86 6.81
N GLU A 30 3.26 5.77 6.23
CA GLU A 30 4.36 6.73 6.44
C GLU A 30 3.97 8.19 6.20
N LYS A 31 3.11 8.42 5.20
CA LYS A 31 2.66 9.76 4.82
C LYS A 31 1.37 10.18 5.50
N ALA A 32 0.79 9.33 6.36
CA ALA A 32 -0.56 9.50 6.92
C ALA A 32 -1.63 9.78 5.84
N TYR A 33 -1.50 9.16 4.66
CA TYR A 33 -2.40 9.35 3.52
C TYR A 33 -3.62 8.43 3.64
N ILE A 34 -4.51 8.79 4.57
CA ILE A 34 -5.72 8.02 4.90
C ILE A 34 -6.57 7.66 3.67
N PRO A 35 -6.85 8.56 2.70
CA PRO A 35 -7.65 8.19 1.53
C PRO A 35 -7.01 7.09 0.67
N ILE A 36 -5.68 7.10 0.53
CA ILE A 36 -4.95 6.08 -0.23
C ILE A 36 -4.91 4.76 0.56
N ALA A 37 -4.73 4.81 1.88
CA ALA A 37 -4.80 3.62 2.73
C ALA A 37 -6.18 2.94 2.63
N ASP A 38 -7.27 3.72 2.69
CA ASP A 38 -8.64 3.21 2.54
C ASP A 38 -8.87 2.58 1.16
N LEU A 39 -8.38 3.22 0.08
CA LEU A 39 -8.46 2.68 -1.27
C LEU A 39 -7.68 1.37 -1.42
N LEU A 40 -6.48 1.29 -0.85
CA LEU A 40 -5.66 0.08 -0.87
C LEU A 40 -6.35 -1.07 -0.13
N LEU A 41 -6.86 -0.82 1.07
CA LEU A 41 -7.59 -1.81 1.88
C LEU A 41 -8.88 -2.26 1.20
N SER A 42 -9.62 -1.33 0.60
CA SER A 42 -10.83 -1.64 -0.19
C SER A 42 -10.53 -2.52 -1.41
N ASN A 43 -9.30 -2.44 -1.94
CA ASN A 43 -8.81 -3.27 -3.03
C ASN A 43 -7.99 -4.49 -2.54
N LYS A 44 -8.22 -4.92 -1.29
CA LYS A 44 -7.66 -6.15 -0.70
C LYS A 44 -6.14 -6.15 -0.52
N ALA A 45 -5.52 -4.98 -0.35
CA ALA A 45 -4.14 -4.91 0.11
C ALA A 45 -3.99 -5.62 1.47
N ASN A 46 -2.88 -6.31 1.70
CA ASN A 46 -2.62 -7.00 2.95
C ASN A 46 -2.14 -6.02 4.04
N PRO A 47 -2.94 -5.74 5.10
CA PRO A 47 -2.54 -4.84 6.19
C PRO A 47 -1.38 -5.38 7.02
N ASN A 48 -1.07 -6.67 6.90
CA ASN A 48 0.02 -7.35 7.61
C ASN A 48 1.16 -7.75 6.66
N ALA A 49 1.25 -7.12 5.47
CA ALA A 49 2.40 -7.34 4.60
C ALA A 49 3.68 -6.95 5.34
N GLN A 50 4.69 -7.81 5.32
CA GLN A 50 5.98 -7.49 5.91
C GLN A 50 6.94 -7.00 4.83
N ASP A 51 7.64 -5.92 5.11
CA ASP A 51 8.80 -5.46 4.34
C ASP A 51 10.03 -6.35 4.63
N ASP A 52 11.21 -5.95 4.13
CA ASP A 52 12.44 -6.75 4.28
C ASP A 52 12.99 -6.75 5.73
N ASP A 53 12.59 -5.77 6.55
CA ASP A 53 12.94 -5.64 7.98
C ASP A 53 11.87 -6.27 8.91
N ALA A 54 10.89 -6.96 8.32
CA ALA A 54 9.75 -7.57 8.99
C ALA A 54 8.73 -6.58 9.58
N ASP A 55 8.85 -5.30 9.25
CA ASP A 55 7.90 -4.27 9.63
C ASP A 55 6.63 -4.39 8.78
N THR A 56 5.49 -4.07 9.40
CA THR A 56 4.19 -3.97 8.72
C THR A 56 3.85 -2.51 8.43
N PRO A 57 2.84 -2.21 7.58
CA PRO A 57 2.42 -0.83 7.35
C PRO A 57 2.12 -0.05 8.64
N LEU A 58 1.61 -0.72 9.68
CA LEU A 58 1.34 -0.08 10.96
C LEU A 58 2.61 0.35 11.70
N HIS A 59 3.75 -0.32 11.50
CA HIS A 59 5.04 0.09 12.08
C HIS A 59 5.57 1.39 11.45
N TRP A 60 5.12 1.72 10.23
CA TRP A 60 5.53 2.93 9.50
C TRP A 60 4.62 4.15 9.79
N ALA A 61 3.55 4.00 10.59
CA ALA A 61 2.57 5.06 10.87
C ALA A 61 3.05 6.11 11.88
#